data_AF-A0A5J4WXL6-F1
#
_entry.id   AF-A0A5J4WXL6-F1
#
_cell.length_a   1.000
_cell.length_b   1.000
_cell.length_c   1.000
_cell.angle_alpha   90.00
_cell.angle_beta   90.00
_cell.angle_gamma   90.00
#
_symmetry.space_group_name_H-M   'P 1'
#
loop_
_entity.id
_entity.type
_entity.pdbx_description
1 polymer ?
#
loop_
_entity_poly.entity_id
_entity_poly.type
_entity_poly.pdbx_seq_one_letter_code
_entity_poly.pdbx_strand_id
1 'polypeptide(L)'
;MAMAKFAQHNDMNQEIDTDDEAFRQAIQESLQDQERQTDNSDIDAVFHHIKNVFPDIDDDFLLENILNNIEENNIIQKIVDEIAEMGENYPKLKKQGPKRATAEEQEALEQQHQKHIEKLRQEYQQVGGSFIECPCCFGDYPCEELVQCDQNGHLICKSCVKQMVCAGMENGRVTVSCAAEADCKGAYNESVLLACLSEDDMFRLDKLRLGDNLNILNKVKDIESGEEQLRKFVEQRMSAAAIRICPKCQKELIKEEGCGAALCYNCRMPLDPKKPYDHFKDPPI
;
A
#
# COMPACT_ATOMS: atom_id res chain seq x y z
N MET A 1 23.79 -59.35 -32.51
CA MET A 1 23.19 -60.27 -31.53
C MET A 1 23.21 -59.52 -30.21
N ALA A 2 22.09 -58.91 -29.80
CA ALA A 2 21.08 -59.51 -28.90
C ALA A 2 21.65 -59.63 -27.45
N MET A 3 20.98 -59.32 -26.35
CA MET A 3 19.68 -58.75 -26.00
C MET A 3 19.73 -58.43 -24.48
N ALA A 4 18.75 -57.69 -23.98
CA ALA A 4 18.52 -57.31 -22.58
C ALA A 4 18.39 -58.48 -21.59
N LYS A 5 18.57 -58.19 -20.28
CA LYS A 5 17.77 -58.81 -19.20
C LYS A 5 17.34 -57.75 -18.17
N PHE A 6 16.03 -57.74 -17.95
CA PHE A 6 15.19 -56.92 -17.09
C PHE A 6 14.99 -57.60 -15.71
N ALA A 7 14.69 -56.77 -14.70
CA ALA A 7 13.84 -57.00 -13.50
C ALA A 7 14.23 -58.06 -12.44
N GLN A 8 14.29 -57.63 -11.17
CA GLN A 8 13.24 -57.90 -10.17
C GLN A 8 13.38 -57.02 -8.90
N HIS A 9 12.24 -56.49 -8.46
CA HIS A 9 11.94 -55.75 -7.23
C HIS A 9 11.54 -56.73 -6.10
N ASN A 10 11.33 -56.19 -4.88
CA ASN A 10 10.67 -56.79 -3.68
C ASN A 10 11.58 -57.66 -2.78
N ASP A 11 11.53 -57.66 -1.44
CA ASP A 11 10.56 -57.20 -0.42
C ASP A 11 11.31 -56.86 0.88
N MET A 12 10.87 -55.85 1.63
CA MET A 12 11.23 -55.68 3.05
C MET A 12 10.04 -55.09 3.83
N ASN A 13 8.99 -55.90 3.98
CA ASN A 13 7.93 -55.65 4.95
C ASN A 13 8.31 -56.35 6.26
N GLN A 14 8.61 -55.57 7.30
CA GLN A 14 8.59 -56.06 8.68
C GLN A 14 7.15 -55.99 9.20
N GLU A 15 6.64 -57.14 9.62
CA GLU A 15 5.34 -57.28 10.30
C GLU A 15 5.41 -56.57 11.66
N ILE A 16 4.46 -55.67 11.92
CA ILE A 16 4.31 -54.96 13.20
C ILE A 16 3.28 -55.73 14.03
N ASP A 17 3.70 -56.25 15.18
CA ASP A 17 2.85 -56.97 16.14
C ASP A 17 1.83 -56.00 16.78
N THR A 18 0.54 -56.21 16.55
CA THR A 18 -0.57 -55.32 16.95
C THR A 18 -1.14 -55.58 18.35
N ASP A 19 -0.44 -56.37 19.17
CA ASP A 19 -0.88 -56.75 20.53
C ASP A 19 -0.04 -56.13 21.65
N ASP A 20 0.84 -55.18 21.34
CA ASP A 20 1.58 -54.45 22.35
C ASP A 20 0.66 -53.42 23.04
N GLU A 21 0.35 -53.66 24.33
CA GLU A 21 -0.51 -52.81 25.14
C GLU A 21 0.05 -51.38 25.22
N ALA A 22 1.37 -51.23 25.13
CA ALA A 22 2.06 -49.95 25.02
C ALA A 22 1.75 -49.22 23.71
N PHE A 23 1.57 -49.94 22.59
CA PHE A 23 1.21 -49.34 21.30
C PHE A 23 -0.26 -48.89 21.28
N ARG A 24 -1.17 -49.66 21.87
CA ARG A 24 -2.57 -49.25 22.05
C ARG A 24 -2.69 -48.03 22.97
N GLN A 25 -1.91 -48.00 24.05
CA GLN A 25 -1.88 -46.85 24.96
C GLN A 25 -1.28 -45.61 24.27
N ALA A 26 -0.21 -45.75 23.48
CA ALA A 26 0.36 -44.66 22.70
C ALA A 26 -0.59 -44.13 21.60
N ILE A 27 -1.37 -45.00 20.96
CA ILE A 27 -2.42 -44.59 20.03
C ILE A 27 -3.55 -43.88 20.77
N GLN A 28 -3.96 -44.36 21.93
CA GLN A 28 -5.04 -43.75 22.72
C GLN A 28 -4.63 -42.39 23.30
N GLU A 29 -3.37 -42.23 23.74
CA GLU A 29 -2.79 -40.95 24.14
C GLU A 29 -2.63 -40.00 22.94
N SER A 30 -2.20 -40.52 21.77
CA SER A 30 -2.11 -39.71 20.53
C SER A 30 -3.48 -39.29 19.99
N LEU A 31 -4.52 -40.11 20.15
CA LEU A 31 -5.91 -39.76 19.80
C LEU A 31 -6.48 -38.74 20.79
N GLN A 32 -6.17 -38.85 22.09
CA GLN A 32 -6.55 -37.85 23.09
C GLN A 32 -5.79 -36.52 22.96
N ASP A 33 -4.57 -36.54 22.43
CA ASP A 33 -3.79 -35.34 22.08
C ASP A 33 -4.26 -34.74 20.75
N GLN A 34 -4.75 -35.55 19.81
CA GLN A 34 -5.44 -35.06 18.61
C GLN A 34 -6.80 -34.44 18.93
N GLU A 35 -7.62 -35.05 19.80
CA GLU A 35 -8.88 -34.47 20.27
C GLU A 35 -8.69 -33.19 21.10
N ARG A 36 -7.51 -33.00 21.72
CA ARG A 36 -7.16 -31.72 22.40
C ARG A 36 -6.61 -30.65 21.45
N GLN A 37 -6.23 -30.99 20.23
CA GLN A 37 -5.72 -30.05 19.23
C GLN A 37 -6.78 -29.61 18.21
N THR A 38 -7.92 -30.29 18.11
CA THR A 38 -8.97 -29.98 17.12
C THR A 38 -9.97 -28.90 17.52
N ASP A 39 -9.93 -28.36 18.75
CA ASP A 39 -10.94 -27.37 19.18
C ASP A 39 -10.45 -25.91 19.17
N ASN A 40 -9.12 -25.67 19.13
CA ASN A 40 -8.57 -24.30 19.12
C ASN A 40 -8.28 -23.77 17.71
N SER A 41 -8.10 -24.63 16.70
CA SER A 41 -7.84 -24.17 15.32
C SER A 41 -9.06 -23.53 14.67
N ASP A 42 -10.27 -23.96 15.05
CA ASP A 42 -11.51 -23.50 14.45
C ASP A 42 -11.96 -22.16 15.07
N ILE A 43 -11.79 -21.98 16.38
CA ILE A 43 -12.11 -20.71 17.07
C ILE A 43 -11.17 -19.60 16.58
N ASP A 44 -9.86 -19.85 16.51
CA ASP A 44 -8.89 -18.87 16.03
C ASP A 44 -9.11 -18.54 14.54
N ALA A 45 -9.43 -19.53 13.71
CA ALA A 45 -9.75 -19.32 12.31
C ALA A 45 -11.04 -18.49 12.12
N VAL A 46 -12.09 -18.77 12.89
CA VAL A 46 -13.35 -18.02 12.88
C VAL A 46 -13.14 -16.60 13.38
N PHE A 47 -12.40 -16.43 14.48
CA PHE A 47 -12.03 -15.13 15.04
C PHE A 47 -11.28 -14.28 14.00
N HIS A 48 -10.27 -14.85 13.36
CA HIS A 48 -9.48 -14.14 12.37
C HIS A 48 -10.27 -13.82 11.09
N HIS A 49 -11.21 -14.69 10.70
CA HIS A 49 -12.10 -14.47 9.57
C HIS A 49 -13.06 -13.29 9.84
N ILE A 50 -13.69 -13.26 11.00
CA ILE A 50 -14.62 -12.19 11.37
C ILE A 50 -13.86 -10.86 11.54
N LYS A 51 -12.64 -10.89 12.09
CA LYS A 51 -11.75 -9.72 12.17
C LYS A 51 -11.36 -9.14 10.82
N ASN A 52 -11.22 -9.97 9.78
CA ASN A 52 -10.94 -9.48 8.42
C ASN A 52 -12.14 -8.71 7.83
N VAL A 53 -13.37 -9.08 8.22
CA VAL A 53 -14.60 -8.42 7.78
C VAL A 53 -14.89 -7.17 8.64
N PHE A 54 -14.71 -7.28 9.96
CA PHE A 54 -14.96 -6.22 10.95
C PHE A 54 -13.68 -5.97 11.78
N PRO A 55 -12.71 -5.20 11.27
CA PRO A 55 -11.43 -4.99 11.95
C PRO A 55 -11.55 -4.17 13.24
N ASP A 56 -12.61 -3.38 13.40
CA ASP A 56 -12.87 -2.52 14.56
C ASP A 56 -13.75 -3.16 15.63
N ILE A 57 -14.16 -4.43 15.49
CA ILE A 57 -14.97 -5.14 16.50
C ILE A 57 -14.17 -5.42 17.78
N ASP A 58 -14.77 -5.22 18.95
CA ASP A 58 -14.18 -5.54 20.25
C ASP A 58 -13.88 -7.03 20.42
N ASP A 59 -12.67 -7.37 20.89
CA ASP A 59 -12.18 -8.75 20.96
C ASP A 59 -12.97 -9.58 21.99
N ASP A 60 -13.30 -9.00 23.14
CA ASP A 60 -14.04 -9.68 24.21
C ASP A 60 -15.46 -10.01 23.72
N PHE A 61 -16.11 -9.04 23.06
CA PHE A 61 -17.43 -9.24 22.46
C PHE A 61 -17.42 -10.30 21.35
N LEU A 62 -16.41 -10.29 20.48
CA LEU A 62 -16.29 -11.28 19.40
C LEU A 62 -16.07 -12.69 19.97
N LEU A 63 -15.18 -12.85 20.96
CA LEU A 63 -14.95 -14.14 21.62
C LEU A 63 -16.21 -14.65 22.30
N GLU A 64 -16.96 -13.80 23.00
CA GLU A 64 -18.23 -14.19 23.63
C GLU A 64 -19.26 -14.68 22.60
N ASN A 65 -19.38 -14.00 21.45
CA ASN A 65 -20.28 -14.44 20.37
C ASN A 65 -19.83 -15.73 19.69
N ILE A 66 -18.51 -15.94 19.53
CA ILE A 66 -17.99 -17.19 18.99
C ILE A 66 -18.29 -18.33 19.96
N LEU A 67 -17.96 -18.17 21.25
CA LEU A 67 -18.19 -19.17 22.29
C LEU A 67 -19.68 -19.55 22.40
N ASN A 68 -20.58 -18.57 22.29
CA ASN A 68 -22.02 -18.80 22.35
C ASN A 68 -22.58 -19.55 21.13
N ASN A 69 -21.85 -19.59 20.01
CA ASN A 69 -22.29 -20.19 18.76
C ASN A 69 -21.38 -21.34 18.27
N ILE A 70 -20.50 -21.88 19.13
CA ILE A 70 -19.51 -22.94 18.78
C ILE A 70 -20.14 -24.18 18.14
N GLU A 71 -21.35 -24.57 18.54
CA GLU A 71 -21.98 -25.82 18.10
C GLU A 71 -22.69 -25.72 16.74
N GLU A 72 -22.64 -24.55 16.08
CA GLU A 72 -23.41 -24.30 14.87
C GLU A 72 -22.62 -24.56 13.59
N ASN A 73 -23.23 -25.22 12.60
CA ASN A 73 -22.56 -25.58 11.34
C ASN A 73 -22.17 -24.39 10.45
N ASN A 74 -22.57 -23.15 10.79
CA ASN A 74 -22.32 -21.93 10.00
C ASN A 74 -22.03 -20.71 10.91
N ILE A 75 -21.19 -20.90 11.93
CA ILE A 75 -20.83 -19.89 12.95
C ILE A 75 -20.49 -18.53 12.32
N ILE A 76 -19.64 -18.53 11.29
CA ILE A 76 -19.17 -17.31 10.62
C ILE A 76 -20.35 -16.51 10.05
N GLN A 77 -21.20 -17.17 9.26
CA GLN A 77 -22.31 -16.49 8.59
C GLN A 77 -23.29 -15.92 9.61
N LYS A 78 -23.60 -16.67 10.66
CA LYS A 78 -24.51 -16.22 11.71
C LYS A 78 -23.94 -15.02 12.48
N ILE A 79 -22.68 -15.07 12.89
CA ILE A 79 -22.07 -13.95 13.61
C ILE A 79 -21.97 -12.71 12.70
N VAL A 80 -21.65 -12.88 11.42
CA VAL A 80 -21.65 -11.78 10.44
C VAL A 80 -23.04 -11.18 10.28
N ASP A 81 -24.09 -12.00 10.20
CA ASP A 81 -25.47 -11.54 10.07
C ASP A 81 -25.95 -10.83 11.36
N GLU A 82 -25.64 -11.38 12.54
CA GLU A 82 -25.94 -10.75 13.85
C GLU A 82 -25.24 -9.39 13.98
N ILE A 83 -23.97 -9.29 13.60
CA ILE A 83 -23.22 -8.03 13.59
C ILE A 83 -23.79 -7.05 12.58
N ALA A 84 -24.18 -7.52 11.39
CA ALA A 84 -24.78 -6.71 10.34
C ALA A 84 -26.15 -6.16 10.75
N GLU A 85 -26.98 -6.95 11.46
CA GLU A 85 -28.27 -6.52 12.01
C GLU A 85 -28.11 -5.41 13.07
N MET A 86 -27.03 -5.46 13.86
CA MET A 86 -26.69 -4.40 14.82
C MET A 86 -26.20 -3.10 14.18
N GLY A 87 -25.81 -3.12 12.89
CA GLY A 87 -25.38 -1.93 12.15
C GLY A 87 -24.17 -1.24 12.78
N GLU A 88 -24.30 0.03 13.18
CA GLU A 88 -23.21 0.79 13.82
C GLU A 88 -23.12 0.61 15.35
N ASN A 89 -24.01 -0.20 15.95
CA ASN A 89 -24.20 -0.26 17.40
C ASN A 89 -23.54 -1.47 18.09
N TYR A 90 -22.67 -2.21 17.40
CA TYR A 90 -21.90 -3.28 18.04
C TYR A 90 -20.68 -2.71 18.82
N PRO A 91 -20.23 -3.37 19.90
CA PRO A 91 -19.04 -2.96 20.65
C PRO A 91 -17.80 -2.92 19.75
N LYS A 92 -17.23 -1.72 19.60
CA LYS A 92 -15.98 -1.51 18.87
C LYS A 92 -14.81 -1.52 19.81
N LEU A 93 -13.67 -2.03 19.34
CA LEU A 93 -12.39 -1.93 20.02
C LEU A 93 -12.22 -0.49 20.49
N LYS A 94 -12.13 -0.33 21.81
CA LYS A 94 -11.64 0.92 22.38
C LYS A 94 -10.26 1.10 21.77
N LYS A 95 -10.07 2.15 20.96
CA LYS A 95 -8.76 2.55 20.47
C LYS A 95 -7.88 2.86 21.67
N GLN A 96 -7.27 1.84 22.26
CA GLN A 96 -6.13 2.00 23.11
C GLN A 96 -5.02 2.40 22.14
N GLY A 97 -4.82 3.72 21.99
CA GLY A 97 -3.56 4.20 21.44
C GLY A 97 -2.43 3.50 22.20
N PRO A 98 -1.28 3.24 21.55
CA PRO A 98 -0.20 2.46 22.14
C PRO A 98 0.01 2.94 23.58
N LYS A 99 -0.15 2.03 24.55
CA LYS A 99 0.10 2.35 25.96
C LYS A 99 1.51 2.92 26.00
N ARG A 100 1.64 4.21 26.31
CA ARG A 100 2.96 4.83 26.47
C ARG A 100 3.63 4.08 27.61
N ALA A 101 4.57 3.21 27.26
CA ALA A 101 5.43 2.57 28.24
C ALA A 101 6.01 3.66 29.13
N THR A 102 6.05 3.39 30.44
CA THR A 102 6.68 4.32 31.37
C THR A 102 8.14 4.52 30.98
N ALA A 103 8.72 5.67 31.32
CA ALA A 103 10.14 5.93 31.02
C ALA A 103 11.05 4.82 31.60
N GLU A 104 10.69 4.29 32.77
CA GLU A 104 11.39 3.15 33.41
C GLU A 104 11.27 1.85 32.61
N GLU A 105 10.08 1.52 32.07
CA GLU A 105 9.90 0.33 31.22
C GLU A 105 10.65 0.45 29.89
N GLN A 106 10.67 1.65 29.29
CA GLN A 106 11.44 1.92 28.07
C GLN A 106 12.94 1.77 28.32
N GLU A 107 13.44 2.38 29.39
CA GLU A 107 14.84 2.28 29.77
C GLU A 107 15.25 0.83 30.10
N ALA A 108 14.40 0.08 30.81
CA ALA A 108 14.66 -1.33 31.11
C ALA A 108 14.73 -2.19 29.84
N LEU A 109 13.82 -1.96 28.89
CA LEU A 109 13.80 -2.66 27.61
C LEU A 109 15.04 -2.33 26.76
N GLU A 110 15.43 -1.06 26.69
CA GLU A 110 16.65 -0.62 25.99
C GLU A 110 17.91 -1.22 26.63
N GLN A 111 18.01 -1.22 27.96
CA GLN A 111 19.12 -1.85 28.68
C GLN A 111 19.19 -3.36 28.43
N GLN A 112 18.05 -4.04 28.42
CA GLN A 112 17.99 -5.48 28.11
C GLN A 112 18.42 -5.76 26.68
N HIS A 113 17.96 -4.94 25.72
CA HIS A 113 18.33 -5.04 24.31
C HIS A 113 19.85 -4.82 24.12
N GLN A 114 20.41 -3.81 24.79
CA GLN A 114 21.84 -3.50 24.71
C GLN A 114 22.70 -4.65 25.26
N LYS A 115 22.32 -5.23 26.40
CA LYS A 115 23.01 -6.39 26.98
C LYS A 115 22.97 -7.60 26.04
N HIS A 116 21.85 -7.81 25.34
CA HIS A 116 21.71 -8.91 24.40
C HIS A 116 22.63 -8.74 23.17
N ILE A 117 22.68 -7.53 22.58
CA ILE A 117 23.57 -7.22 21.45
C ILE A 117 25.04 -7.44 21.83
N GLU A 118 25.45 -7.00 23.02
CA GLU A 118 26.84 -7.14 23.45
C GLU A 118 27.24 -8.62 23.64
N LYS A 119 26.33 -9.43 24.17
CA LYS A 119 26.52 -10.87 24.28
C LYS A 119 26.69 -11.52 22.89
N LEU A 120 25.82 -11.21 21.94
CA LEU A 120 25.93 -11.71 20.56
C LEU A 120 27.25 -11.34 19.91
N ARG A 121 27.74 -10.11 20.14
CA ARG A 121 29.04 -9.64 19.62
C ARG A 121 30.20 -10.47 20.18
N GLN A 122 30.18 -10.78 21.47
CA GLN A 122 31.21 -11.62 22.10
C GLN A 122 31.20 -13.05 21.56
N GLU A 123 30.01 -13.65 21.40
CA GLU A 123 29.86 -14.99 20.83
C GLU A 123 30.37 -15.03 19.38
N TYR A 124 30.04 -14.02 18.57
CA TYR A 124 30.51 -13.90 17.19
C TYR A 124 32.04 -13.81 17.10
N GLN A 125 32.67 -13.10 18.04
CA GLN A 125 34.11 -12.99 18.12
C GLN A 125 34.78 -14.30 18.54
N GLN A 126 34.14 -15.10 19.41
CA GLN A 126 34.64 -16.40 19.85
C GLN A 126 34.63 -17.45 18.73
N VAL A 127 33.64 -17.42 17.83
CA VAL A 127 33.57 -18.32 16.67
C VAL A 127 34.44 -17.87 15.50
N GLY A 128 35.21 -16.79 15.66
CA GLY A 128 36.09 -16.26 14.62
C GLY A 128 35.35 -15.56 13.47
N GLY A 129 34.14 -15.05 13.74
CA GLY A 129 33.37 -14.29 12.76
C GLY A 129 34.10 -13.00 12.35
N SER A 130 34.07 -12.69 11.05
CA SER A 130 34.65 -11.47 10.51
C SER A 130 33.68 -10.30 10.67
N PHE A 131 34.21 -9.13 11.03
CA PHE A 131 33.46 -7.89 11.01
C PHE A 131 33.71 -7.14 9.70
N ILE A 132 32.72 -6.41 9.24
CA ILE A 132 32.78 -5.55 8.07
C ILE A 132 32.43 -4.14 8.51
N GLU A 133 33.23 -3.18 8.09
CA GLU A 133 33.04 -1.76 8.39
C GLU A 133 31.87 -1.19 7.56
N CYS A 134 30.97 -0.46 8.22
CA CYS A 134 29.91 0.28 7.55
C CYS A 134 30.46 1.62 7.02
N PRO A 135 30.41 1.90 5.70
CA PRO A 135 30.95 3.15 5.13
C PRO A 135 30.17 4.40 5.53
N CYS A 136 28.97 4.27 6.11
CA CYS A 136 28.14 5.41 6.54
C CYS A 136 28.50 5.92 7.95
N CYS A 137 28.70 5.01 8.90
CA CYS A 137 29.01 5.37 10.30
C CYS A 137 30.41 4.94 10.77
N PHE A 138 31.18 4.26 9.93
CA PHE A 138 32.51 3.71 10.23
C PHE A 138 32.54 2.75 11.43
N GLY A 139 31.42 2.08 11.70
CA GLY A 139 31.32 1.06 12.73
C GLY A 139 31.55 -0.35 12.18
N ASP A 140 32.08 -1.24 13.01
CA ASP A 140 32.27 -2.66 12.69
C ASP A 140 31.06 -3.51 13.05
N TYR A 141 30.49 -4.18 12.05
CA TYR A 141 29.29 -5.00 12.18
C TYR A 141 29.51 -6.42 11.66
N PRO A 142 28.87 -7.43 12.29
CA PRO A 142 28.76 -8.75 11.68
C PRO A 142 27.94 -8.66 10.39
N CYS A 143 28.15 -9.57 9.46
CA CYS A 143 27.52 -9.49 8.13
C CYS A 143 25.99 -9.58 8.19
N GLU A 144 25.43 -10.27 9.19
CA GLU A 144 23.99 -10.42 9.44
C GLU A 144 23.30 -9.10 9.85
N GLU A 145 24.08 -8.12 10.33
CA GLU A 145 23.62 -6.78 10.71
C GLU A 145 23.83 -5.73 9.60
N LEU A 146 24.39 -6.15 8.46
CA LEU A 146 24.54 -5.34 7.26
C LEU A 146 23.47 -5.70 6.24
N VAL A 147 23.06 -4.70 5.45
CA VAL A 147 22.09 -4.83 4.39
C VAL A 147 22.64 -4.27 3.09
N GLN A 148 22.20 -4.84 1.97
CA GLN A 148 22.71 -4.52 0.63
C GLN A 148 21.71 -3.65 -0.14
N CYS A 149 22.23 -2.71 -0.94
CA CYS A 149 21.43 -2.07 -1.98
C CYS A 149 21.23 -3.00 -3.18
N ASP A 150 20.15 -2.79 -3.93
CA ASP A 150 19.72 -3.64 -5.04
C ASP A 150 20.66 -3.65 -6.27
N GLN A 151 21.30 -2.52 -6.60
CA GLN A 151 22.05 -2.36 -7.84
C GLN A 151 23.54 -2.69 -7.72
N ASN A 152 24.20 -2.19 -6.67
CA ASN A 152 25.66 -2.28 -6.52
C ASN A 152 26.10 -3.21 -5.37
N GLY A 153 25.16 -3.74 -4.59
CA GLY A 153 25.47 -4.61 -3.46
C GLY A 153 26.22 -3.91 -2.31
N HIS A 154 26.14 -2.59 -2.21
CA HIS A 154 26.81 -1.84 -1.14
C HIS A 154 26.22 -2.18 0.22
N LEU A 155 27.10 -2.51 1.17
CA LEU A 155 26.76 -2.91 2.52
C LEU A 155 26.79 -1.72 3.47
N ILE A 156 25.69 -1.50 4.20
CA ILE A 156 25.64 -0.60 5.37
C ILE A 156 24.83 -1.25 6.49
N CYS A 157 24.99 -0.79 7.73
CA CYS A 157 24.27 -1.37 8.86
C CYS A 157 22.78 -0.98 8.87
N LYS A 158 21.96 -1.87 9.44
CA LYS A 158 20.50 -1.67 9.59
C LYS A 158 20.15 -0.32 10.24
N SER A 159 20.94 0.11 11.22
CA SER A 159 20.72 1.39 11.91
C SER A 159 20.93 2.61 11.01
N CYS A 160 21.91 2.58 10.09
CA CYS A 160 22.11 3.66 9.13
C CYS A 160 20.95 3.75 8.14
N VAL A 161 20.42 2.60 7.67
CA VAL A 161 19.19 2.60 6.84
C VAL A 161 18.03 3.19 7.61
N LYS A 162 17.79 2.75 8.85
CA LYS A 162 16.72 3.28 9.70
C LYS A 162 16.83 4.80 9.85
N GLN A 163 18.00 5.29 10.24
CA GLN A 163 18.22 6.73 10.45
C GLN A 163 17.99 7.55 9.18
N MET A 164 18.49 7.06 8.03
CA MET A 164 18.28 7.70 6.74
C MET A 164 16.80 7.80 6.40
N VAL A 165 16.05 6.69 6.53
CA VAL A 165 14.63 6.67 6.21
C VAL A 165 13.85 7.58 7.16
N CYS A 166 14.09 7.48 8.47
CA CYS A 166 13.41 8.32 9.47
C CYS A 166 13.69 9.81 9.27
N ALA A 167 14.94 10.19 8.98
CA ALA A 167 15.29 11.56 8.64
C ALA A 167 14.59 12.04 7.35
N GLY A 168 14.45 11.16 6.35
CA GLY A 168 13.64 11.44 5.16
C GLY A 168 12.19 11.73 5.50
N MET A 169 11.58 10.88 6.34
CA MET A 169 10.19 11.04 6.78
C MET A 169 9.97 12.34 7.57
N GLU A 170 10.90 12.74 8.43
CA GLU A 170 10.86 14.01 9.15
C GLU A 170 10.89 15.22 8.20
N ASN A 171 11.56 15.09 7.07
CA ASN A 171 11.57 16.07 5.99
C ASN A 171 10.40 15.92 5.00
N GLY A 172 9.44 15.03 5.29
CA GLY A 172 8.27 14.78 4.45
C GLY A 172 8.60 14.14 3.10
N ARG A 173 9.66 13.32 3.02
CA ARG A 173 10.12 12.65 1.80
C ARG A 173 10.29 11.15 2.02
N VAL A 174 9.99 10.37 0.99
CA VAL A 174 10.33 8.95 0.95
C VAL A 174 11.79 8.79 0.53
N THR A 175 12.68 8.43 1.45
CA THR A 175 14.12 8.28 1.18
C THR A 175 14.57 6.83 1.44
N VAL A 176 14.71 6.05 0.37
CA VAL A 176 15.13 4.63 0.41
C VAL A 176 16.33 4.35 -0.50
N SER A 177 16.98 5.39 -1.03
CA SER A 177 18.16 5.30 -1.89
C SER A 177 19.39 4.83 -1.10
N CYS A 178 20.36 4.25 -1.79
CA CYS A 178 21.62 3.84 -1.21
C CYS A 178 22.36 5.03 -0.57
N ALA A 179 22.84 4.85 0.67
CA ALA A 179 23.62 5.86 1.38
C ALA A 179 25.12 5.54 1.47
N ALA A 180 25.56 4.42 0.89
CA ALA A 180 26.95 3.97 1.00
C ALA A 180 27.92 4.84 0.17
N GLU A 181 27.48 5.25 -1.03
CA GLU A 181 28.29 6.04 -1.96
C GLU A 181 27.42 7.10 -2.63
N ALA A 182 27.97 8.30 -2.85
CA ALA A 182 27.24 9.46 -3.36
C ALA A 182 26.66 9.26 -4.77
N ASP A 183 27.34 8.50 -5.62
CA ASP A 183 26.96 8.27 -7.02
C ASP A 183 26.17 6.96 -7.23
N CYS A 184 25.82 6.26 -6.15
CA CYS A 184 25.05 5.03 -6.23
C CYS A 184 23.57 5.32 -6.54
N LYS A 185 23.04 4.71 -7.59
CA LYS A 185 21.61 4.80 -7.98
C LYS A 185 20.74 3.69 -7.40
N GLY A 186 21.35 2.82 -6.59
CA GLY A 186 20.65 1.72 -5.92
C GLY A 186 19.69 2.20 -4.84
N ALA A 187 18.80 1.31 -4.42
CA ALA A 187 17.84 1.51 -3.35
C ALA A 187 17.76 0.26 -2.46
N TYR A 188 17.12 0.42 -1.30
CA TYR A 188 16.79 -0.68 -0.40
C TYR A 188 15.38 -1.17 -0.69
N ASN A 189 15.24 -2.48 -0.89
CA ASN A 189 13.95 -3.11 -1.17
C ASN A 189 13.10 -3.24 0.12
N GLU A 190 11.84 -3.63 -0.06
CA GLU A 190 10.88 -3.71 1.05
C GLU A 190 11.31 -4.69 2.15
N SER A 191 11.89 -5.83 1.79
CA SER A 191 12.39 -6.81 2.75
C SER A 191 13.51 -6.22 3.63
N VAL A 192 14.41 -5.42 3.05
CA VAL A 192 15.44 -4.71 3.81
C VAL A 192 14.81 -3.67 4.73
N LEU A 193 13.82 -2.91 4.26
CA LEU A 193 13.15 -1.89 5.07
C LEU A 193 12.42 -2.51 6.27
N LEU A 194 11.69 -3.61 6.07
CA LEU A 194 11.03 -4.38 7.14
C LEU A 194 12.02 -4.91 8.20
N ALA A 195 13.24 -5.27 7.78
CA ALA A 195 14.28 -5.71 8.70
C ALA A 195 14.95 -4.56 9.48
N CYS A 196 14.85 -3.31 8.99
CA CYS A 196 15.52 -2.14 9.57
C CYS A 196 14.57 -1.25 10.39
N LEU A 197 13.28 -1.22 10.05
CA LEU A 197 12.28 -0.30 10.59
C LEU A 197 11.34 -1.01 11.56
N SER A 198 10.81 -0.29 12.55
CA SER A 198 9.72 -0.80 13.38
C SER A 198 8.39 -0.76 12.63
N GLU A 199 7.38 -1.47 13.13
CA GLU A 199 6.02 -1.44 12.58
C GLU A 199 5.48 0.00 12.48
N ASP A 200 5.70 0.83 13.50
CA ASP A 200 5.31 2.23 13.50
C ASP A 200 6.03 3.06 12.43
N ASP A 201 7.34 2.86 12.25
CA ASP A 201 8.13 3.59 11.24
C ASP A 201 7.75 3.14 9.82
N MET A 202 7.49 1.85 9.61
CA MET A 202 6.96 1.31 8.36
C MET A 202 5.59 1.91 8.03
N PHE A 203 4.67 1.93 9.00
CA PHE A 203 3.34 2.52 8.81
C PHE A 203 3.42 4.00 8.43
N ARG A 204 4.34 4.75 9.06
CA ARG A 204 4.60 6.16 8.71
C ARG A 204 5.15 6.30 7.29
N LEU A 205 6.09 5.45 6.89
CA LEU A 205 6.68 5.45 5.55
C LEU A 205 5.62 5.17 4.48
N ASP A 206 4.76 4.16 4.69
CA ASP A 206 3.71 3.80 3.74
C ASP A 206 2.65 4.89 3.63
N LYS A 207 2.30 5.55 4.73
CA LYS A 207 1.41 6.71 4.71
C LYS A 207 1.98 7.85 3.84
N LEU A 208 3.29 8.09 3.91
CA LEU A 208 3.99 9.07 3.07
C LEU A 208 3.97 8.65 1.59
N ARG A 209 4.31 7.39 1.28
CA ARG A 209 4.25 6.83 -0.09
C ARG A 209 2.86 6.99 -0.72
N LEU A 210 1.80 6.72 0.05
CA LEU A 210 0.42 6.88 -0.39
C LEU A 210 0.04 8.36 -0.62
N GLY A 211 0.52 9.25 0.25
CA GLY A 211 0.33 10.70 0.09
C GLY A 211 0.96 11.25 -1.20
N ASP A 212 2.16 10.79 -1.53
CA ASP A 212 2.85 11.16 -2.77
C ASP A 212 2.08 10.69 -4.02
N ASN A 213 1.55 9.46 -3.98
CA ASN A 213 0.72 8.92 -5.07
C ASN A 213 -0.57 9.74 -5.28
N LEU A 214 -1.24 10.16 -4.19
CA LEU A 214 -2.45 10.98 -4.29
C LEU A 214 -2.16 12.37 -4.88
N ASN A 215 -1.00 12.96 -4.55
CA ASN A 215 -0.55 14.21 -5.13
C ASN A 215 -0.27 14.11 -6.64
N ILE A 216 0.28 12.98 -7.10
CA ILE A 216 0.45 12.72 -8.54
C ILE A 216 -0.92 12.64 -9.22
N LEU A 217 -1.87 11.89 -8.66
CA LEU A 217 -3.23 11.78 -9.22
C LEU A 217 -3.95 13.12 -9.28
N ASN A 218 -3.80 13.97 -8.27
CA ASN A 218 -4.38 15.31 -8.28
C ASN A 218 -3.74 16.21 -9.34
N LYS A 219 -2.41 16.16 -9.51
CA LYS A 219 -1.74 16.88 -10.61
C LYS A 219 -2.20 16.44 -11.98
N VAL A 220 -2.46 15.15 -12.18
CA VAL A 220 -3.01 14.64 -13.45
C VAL A 220 -4.43 15.16 -13.68
N LYS A 221 -5.27 15.19 -12.64
CA LYS A 221 -6.61 15.81 -12.73
C LYS A 221 -6.57 17.31 -13.04
N ASP A 222 -5.57 18.03 -12.53
CA ASP A 222 -5.40 19.46 -12.83
C ASP A 222 -5.02 19.69 -14.30
N ILE A 223 -4.29 18.76 -14.92
CA ILE A 223 -3.96 18.80 -16.36
C ILE A 223 -5.23 18.56 -17.20
N GLU A 224 -6.04 17.55 -16.85
CA GLU A 224 -7.34 17.30 -17.52
C GLU A 224 -8.29 18.50 -17.41
N SER A 225 -8.31 19.16 -16.24
CA SER A 225 -9.05 20.41 -16.01
C SER A 225 -8.55 21.55 -16.91
N GLY A 226 -7.24 21.62 -17.16
CA GLY A 226 -6.63 22.61 -18.06
C GLY A 226 -7.05 22.44 -19.52
N GLU A 227 -7.15 21.21 -20.02
CA GLU A 227 -7.64 20.93 -21.38
C GLU A 227 -9.11 21.33 -21.55
N GLU A 228 -9.95 21.02 -20.56
CA GLU A 228 -11.36 21.39 -20.54
C GLU A 228 -11.55 22.93 -20.49
N GLN A 229 -10.71 23.65 -19.75
CA GLN A 229 -10.70 25.12 -19.73
C GLN A 229 -10.28 25.70 -21.08
N LEU A 230 -9.28 25.10 -21.74
CA LEU A 230 -8.82 25.54 -23.06
C LEU A 230 -9.92 25.33 -24.11
N ARG A 231 -10.60 24.17 -24.07
CA ARG A 231 -11.74 23.88 -24.94
C ARG A 231 -12.87 24.89 -24.75
N LYS A 232 -13.29 25.14 -23.50
CA LYS A 232 -14.31 26.14 -23.18
C LYS A 232 -13.92 27.54 -23.63
N PHE A 233 -12.66 27.92 -23.46
CA PHE A 233 -12.15 29.21 -23.92
C PHE A 233 -12.25 29.36 -25.44
N VAL A 234 -11.83 28.33 -26.20
CA VAL A 234 -11.94 28.32 -27.66
C VAL A 234 -13.39 28.37 -28.09
N GLU A 235 -14.25 27.52 -27.53
CA GLU A 235 -15.68 27.48 -27.85
C GLU A 235 -16.36 28.84 -27.59
N GLN A 236 -16.11 29.45 -26.43
CA GLN A 236 -16.62 30.78 -26.10
C GLN A 236 -16.13 31.85 -27.08
N ARG A 237 -14.86 31.80 -27.49
CA ARG A 237 -14.29 32.77 -28.45
C ARG A 237 -14.84 32.55 -29.86
N MET A 238 -15.08 31.31 -30.27
CA MET A 238 -15.74 30.97 -31.54
C MET A 238 -17.19 31.44 -31.55
N SER A 239 -17.94 31.20 -30.46
CA SER A 239 -19.31 31.67 -30.29
C SER A 239 -19.38 33.21 -30.25
N ALA A 240 -18.50 33.86 -29.49
CA ALA A 240 -18.45 35.32 -29.42
C ALA A 240 -18.05 35.96 -30.77
N ALA A 241 -17.20 35.31 -31.55
CA ALA A 241 -16.85 35.78 -32.89
C ALA A 241 -18.01 35.67 -33.90
N ALA A 242 -18.94 34.75 -33.67
CA ALA A 242 -20.14 34.57 -34.49
C ALA A 242 -21.23 35.62 -34.20
N ILE A 243 -21.25 36.18 -32.98
CA ILE A 243 -22.16 37.27 -32.60
C ILE A 243 -21.67 38.58 -33.22
N ARG A 244 -22.55 39.25 -33.97
CA ARG A 244 -22.25 40.58 -34.54
C ARG A 244 -22.81 41.65 -33.64
N ILE A 245 -22.05 42.73 -33.43
CA ILE A 245 -22.53 43.89 -32.67
C ILE A 245 -22.90 44.98 -33.66
N CYS A 246 -24.12 45.50 -33.57
CA CYS A 246 -24.52 46.64 -34.38
C CYS A 246 -23.70 47.89 -33.99
N PRO A 247 -22.93 48.53 -34.88
CA PRO A 247 -22.16 49.71 -34.54
C PRO A 247 -23.03 50.94 -34.22
N LYS A 248 -24.32 50.91 -34.57
CA LYS A 248 -25.28 52.01 -34.36
C LYS A 248 -26.01 51.94 -33.02
N CYS A 249 -26.37 50.74 -32.55
CA CYS A 249 -27.16 50.56 -31.33
C CYS A 249 -26.56 49.56 -30.33
N GLN A 250 -25.37 49.01 -30.62
CA GLN A 250 -24.60 48.06 -29.81
C GLN A 250 -25.32 46.76 -29.44
N LYS A 251 -26.46 46.46 -30.08
CA LYS A 251 -27.19 45.22 -29.85
C LYS A 251 -26.50 44.04 -30.53
N GLU A 252 -26.48 42.91 -29.84
CA GLU A 252 -26.05 41.62 -30.37
C GLU A 252 -27.03 41.15 -31.45
N LEU A 253 -26.48 40.81 -32.61
CA LEU A 253 -27.20 40.40 -33.81
C LEU A 253 -26.86 38.93 -34.07
N ILE A 254 -27.88 38.09 -33.96
CA ILE A 254 -27.87 36.68 -34.37
C ILE A 254 -28.63 36.62 -35.70
N LYS A 255 -28.29 35.68 -36.61
CA LYS A 255 -28.74 35.65 -38.02
C LYS A 255 -30.26 35.57 -38.28
N GLU A 256 -31.11 35.60 -37.25
CA GLU A 256 -32.56 35.42 -37.42
C GLU A 256 -33.39 36.63 -36.98
N GLU A 257 -32.93 37.45 -36.03
CA GLU A 257 -33.68 38.60 -35.52
C GLU A 257 -32.71 39.74 -35.19
N GLY A 258 -32.47 40.61 -36.19
CA GLY A 258 -31.50 41.69 -36.07
C GLY A 258 -32.01 43.00 -36.64
N CYS A 259 -31.60 44.11 -36.01
CA CYS A 259 -31.70 45.46 -36.58
C CYS A 259 -31.24 45.39 -38.05
N GLY A 260 -32.13 45.69 -39.01
CA GLY A 260 -31.95 45.51 -40.46
C GLY A 260 -30.83 46.33 -41.12
N ALA A 261 -29.78 46.66 -40.40
CA ALA A 261 -28.54 47.23 -40.90
C ALA A 261 -27.74 46.14 -41.64
N ALA A 262 -27.56 46.31 -42.94
CA ALA A 262 -26.66 45.48 -43.73
C ALA A 262 -25.21 45.77 -43.33
N LEU A 263 -24.51 44.77 -42.78
CA LEU A 263 -23.10 44.87 -42.39
C LEU A 263 -22.26 43.91 -43.24
N CYS A 264 -21.08 44.35 -43.67
CA CYS A 264 -20.13 43.50 -44.37
C CYS A 264 -19.67 42.34 -43.46
N TYR A 265 -19.75 41.12 -43.96
CA TYR A 265 -19.40 39.92 -43.19
C TYR A 265 -17.90 39.80 -42.88
N ASN A 266 -17.05 40.51 -43.63
CA ASN A 266 -15.60 40.46 -43.48
C ASN A 266 -15.07 41.59 -42.59
N CYS A 267 -15.45 42.84 -42.86
CA CYS A 267 -14.89 44.01 -42.17
C CYS A 267 -15.85 44.67 -41.15
N ARG A 268 -17.08 44.16 -41.01
CA ARG A 268 -18.12 44.64 -40.07
C ARG A 268 -18.60 46.09 -40.29
N MET A 269 -18.21 46.73 -41.39
CA MET A 269 -18.66 48.07 -41.77
C MET A 269 -20.10 48.06 -42.33
N PRO A 270 -20.86 49.16 -42.15
CA PRO A 270 -22.19 49.31 -42.73
C PRO A 270 -22.12 49.36 -44.26
N LEU A 271 -23.00 48.58 -44.90
CA LEU A 271 -23.21 48.56 -46.35
C LEU A 271 -24.33 49.54 -46.71
N ASP A 272 -24.17 50.23 -47.83
CA ASP A 272 -25.21 51.11 -48.37
C ASP A 272 -26.37 50.26 -48.92
N PRO A 273 -27.63 50.48 -48.48
CA PRO A 273 -28.80 49.76 -48.98
C PRO A 273 -29.03 49.91 -50.50
N LYS A 274 -28.58 51.01 -51.10
CA LYS A 274 -28.76 51.29 -52.54
C LYS A 274 -27.67 50.65 -53.40
N LYS A 275 -26.50 50.37 -52.82
CA LYS A 275 -25.34 49.78 -53.50
C LYS A 275 -24.56 48.84 -52.57
N PRO A 276 -25.17 47.71 -52.17
CA PRO A 276 -24.57 46.82 -51.17
C PRO A 276 -23.30 46.13 -51.68
N TYR A 277 -23.09 46.06 -53.00
CA TYR A 277 -21.98 45.37 -53.64
C TYR A 277 -20.75 46.26 -53.92
N ASP A 278 -20.85 47.59 -53.85
CA ASP A 278 -19.71 48.52 -54.08
C ASP A 278 -18.57 48.30 -53.06
N HIS A 279 -18.90 47.71 -51.91
CA HIS A 279 -17.93 47.37 -50.87
C HIS A 279 -17.11 46.11 -51.20
N PHE A 280 -17.56 45.28 -52.14
CA PHE A 280 -16.89 44.05 -52.55
C PHE A 280 -16.16 44.30 -53.86
N LYS A 281 -14.85 44.04 -53.90
CA LYS A 281 -14.00 44.33 -55.06
C LYS A 281 -14.39 43.57 -56.34
N ASP A 282 -15.14 42.47 -56.19
CA ASP A 282 -15.72 41.70 -57.29
C ASP A 282 -17.23 41.58 -57.08
N PRO A 283 -18.04 42.50 -57.62
CA PRO A 283 -19.49 42.34 -57.60
C PRO A 283 -19.88 41.13 -58.45
N PRO A 284 -20.81 40.27 -58.02
CA PRO A 284 -21.31 39.17 -58.84
C PRO A 284 -21.97 39.74 -60.09
N ILE A 285 -21.59 39.18 -61.25
CA ILE A 285 -22.14 39.50 -62.59
C ILE A 285 -23.64 39.18 -62.63
#